data_AF-A0A834EG49-F1
#
_entry.id   AF-A0A834EG49-F1
#
_cell.length_a   1.000
_cell.length_b   1.000
_cell.length_c   1.000
_cell.angle_alpha   90.00
_cell.angle_beta   90.00
_cell.angle_gamma   90.00
#
_symmetry.space_group_name_H-M   'P 1'
#
loop_
_entity.id
_entity.type
_entity.pdbx_description
1 polymer ?
#
loop_
_entity_poly.entity_id
_entity_poly.type
_entity_poly.pdbx_seq_one_letter_code
_entity_poly.pdbx_strand_id
1 'polypeptide(L)'
;MDKYNFDTMIYVTDKGQKRHFQQVFQLLQIMGYDWAKRCQHVPFGVVQGMKTRRGDVTFLEDVLNEIQLRMLQNMASVKTTKELENPQETAEKVGLAALIIQDFRGLLLSDYQFSWDRVFQSRGDTGVFLQYTHARLHSLEETFGCGYLDDFNTAYLQEPQSVSILQHLLRFDEVLYRSSQDLQPRHIVSYLLTLSHLAAAAHKTLHIKSSPPEVAGARLHLFRAVRSVLANGMKLLGITPVCRM
;
A
#
# COMPACT_ATOMS: atom_id res chain seq x y z
N MET A 1 -33.52 -2.28 13.89
CA MET A 1 -32.90 -1.03 13.38
C MET A 1 -32.46 -0.12 14.52
N ASP A 2 -33.14 -0.18 15.67
CA ASP A 2 -32.92 0.67 16.85
C ASP A 2 -31.48 0.70 17.38
N LYS A 3 -30.67 -0.33 17.10
CA LYS A 3 -29.31 -0.38 17.62
C LYS A 3 -28.32 0.52 16.89
N TYR A 4 -28.42 0.68 15.56
CA TYR A 4 -27.35 1.32 14.76
C TYR A 4 -27.81 2.35 13.74
N ASN A 5 -29.07 2.31 13.28
CA ASN A 5 -29.61 3.24 12.28
C ASN A 5 -28.65 3.58 11.12
N PHE A 6 -28.14 2.57 10.43
CA PHE A 6 -27.08 2.73 9.42
C PHE A 6 -27.56 3.39 8.13
N ASP A 7 -26.70 4.18 7.49
CA ASP A 7 -26.92 4.73 6.15
C ASP A 7 -26.46 3.80 5.02
N THR A 8 -25.51 2.91 5.29
CA THR A 8 -25.03 1.89 4.35
C THR A 8 -24.53 0.69 5.14
N MET A 9 -24.80 -0.52 4.64
CA MET A 9 -24.32 -1.76 5.24
C MET A 9 -23.59 -2.58 4.18
N ILE A 10 -22.28 -2.75 4.36
CA ILE A 10 -21.41 -3.44 3.41
C ILE A 10 -21.09 -4.84 3.94
N TYR A 11 -21.37 -5.84 3.12
CA TYR A 11 -21.04 -7.25 3.37
C TYR A 11 -19.86 -7.65 2.50
N VAL A 12 -18.72 -7.96 3.12
CA VAL A 12 -17.51 -8.41 2.41
C VAL A 12 -17.36 -9.91 2.60
N THR A 13 -17.60 -10.70 1.54
CA THR A 13 -17.54 -12.17 1.61
C THR A 13 -16.99 -12.77 0.33
N ASP A 14 -16.66 -14.06 0.37
CA ASP A 14 -16.34 -14.85 -0.82
C ASP A 14 -17.44 -14.74 -1.88
N LYS A 15 -17.04 -14.70 -3.15
CA LYS A 15 -17.92 -14.56 -4.32
C LYS A 15 -18.89 -15.73 -4.48
N GLY A 16 -18.61 -16.90 -3.93
CA GLY A 16 -19.52 -18.04 -3.89
C GLY A 16 -20.83 -17.75 -3.14
N GLN A 17 -20.82 -16.77 -2.22
CA GLN A 17 -22.02 -16.34 -1.49
C GLN A 17 -22.86 -15.28 -2.23
N LYS A 18 -22.47 -14.89 -3.46
CA LYS A 18 -23.18 -13.84 -4.22
C LYS A 18 -24.68 -14.11 -4.35
N ARG A 19 -25.06 -15.35 -4.69
CA ARG A 19 -26.47 -15.73 -4.84
C ARG A 19 -27.24 -15.62 -3.52
N HIS A 20 -26.61 -16.01 -2.41
CA HIS A 20 -27.21 -15.91 -1.08
C HIS A 20 -27.57 -14.46 -0.74
N PHE A 21 -26.62 -13.53 -0.87
CA PHE A 21 -26.87 -12.12 -0.57
C PHE A 21 -27.90 -11.48 -1.52
N GLN A 22 -27.88 -11.84 -2.81
CA GLN A 22 -28.91 -11.41 -3.75
C GLN A 22 -30.32 -11.83 -3.30
N GLN A 23 -30.47 -13.08 -2.84
CA GLN A 23 -31.75 -13.61 -2.35
C GLN A 23 -32.17 -12.94 -1.03
N VAL A 24 -31.24 -12.77 -0.09
CA VAL A 24 -31.51 -12.13 1.20
C VAL A 24 -31.96 -10.68 1.02
N PHE A 25 -31.26 -9.89 0.21
CA PHE A 25 -31.63 -8.49 -0.03
C PHE A 25 -32.98 -8.36 -0.73
N GLN A 26 -33.26 -9.24 -1.71
CA GLN A 26 -34.56 -9.28 -2.38
C GLN A 26 -35.70 -9.64 -1.42
N LEU A 27 -35.48 -10.65 -0.55
CA LEU A 27 -36.47 -11.05 0.45
C LEU A 27 -36.77 -9.90 1.41
N LEU A 28 -35.74 -9.23 1.92
CA LEU A 28 -35.89 -8.07 2.81
C LEU A 28 -36.70 -6.95 2.14
N GLN A 29 -36.46 -6.69 0.86
CA GLN A 29 -37.22 -5.71 0.09
C GLN A 29 -38.70 -6.11 -0.05
N ILE A 30 -39.00 -7.38 -0.32
CA ILE A 30 -40.38 -7.91 -0.40
C ILE A 30 -41.09 -7.81 0.95
N MET A 31 -40.38 -8.01 2.05
CA MET A 31 -40.90 -7.85 3.41
C MET A 31 -41.18 -6.39 3.81
N GLY A 32 -40.95 -5.42 2.92
CA GLY A 32 -41.20 -4.00 3.17
C GLY A 32 -40.05 -3.29 3.90
N TYR A 33 -38.86 -3.90 3.97
CA TYR A 33 -37.69 -3.24 4.56
C TYR A 33 -36.99 -2.33 3.54
N ASP A 34 -37.32 -1.04 3.55
CA ASP A 34 -36.73 -0.04 2.64
C ASP A 34 -35.20 0.05 2.75
N TRP A 35 -34.66 -0.25 3.94
CA TRP A 35 -33.22 -0.24 4.19
C TRP A 35 -32.46 -1.33 3.45
N ALA A 36 -33.13 -2.35 2.89
CA ALA A 36 -32.50 -3.37 2.07
C ALA A 36 -31.77 -2.76 0.86
N LYS A 37 -32.26 -1.63 0.34
CA LYS A 37 -31.62 -0.87 -0.76
C LYS A 37 -30.26 -0.24 -0.36
N ARG A 38 -30.00 -0.12 0.95
CA ARG A 38 -28.75 0.41 1.53
C ARG A 38 -27.74 -0.70 1.83
N CYS A 39 -28.10 -1.95 1.62
CA CYS A 39 -27.20 -3.09 1.77
C CYS A 39 -26.41 -3.31 0.47
N GLN A 40 -25.11 -3.50 0.59
CA GLN A 40 -24.19 -3.73 -0.52
C GLN A 40 -23.40 -5.01 -0.27
N HIS A 41 -23.28 -5.86 -1.28
CA HIS A 41 -22.42 -7.04 -1.24
C HIS A 41 -21.15 -6.75 -2.05
N VAL A 42 -20.00 -6.84 -1.40
CA VAL A 42 -18.66 -6.71 -2.00
C VAL A 42 -18.03 -8.11 -2.02
N PRO A 43 -18.22 -8.86 -3.12
CA PRO A 43 -17.62 -10.18 -3.25
C PRO A 43 -16.12 -10.11 -3.55
N PHE A 44 -15.35 -11.04 -2.98
CA PHE A 44 -13.94 -11.28 -3.35
C PHE A 44 -13.72 -12.70 -3.89
N GLY A 45 -12.67 -12.87 -4.71
CA GLY A 45 -12.27 -14.14 -5.32
C GLY A 45 -11.46 -15.02 -4.38
N VAL A 46 -11.14 -16.22 -4.83
CA VAL A 46 -10.45 -17.23 -4.02
C VAL A 46 -8.95 -17.19 -4.29
N VAL A 47 -8.17 -17.27 -3.21
CA VAL A 47 -6.72 -17.48 -3.28
C VAL A 47 -6.43 -18.94 -3.57
N GLN A 48 -5.80 -19.23 -4.71
CA GLN A 48 -5.45 -20.58 -5.12
C GLN A 48 -3.98 -20.89 -4.85
N GLY A 49 -3.67 -22.14 -4.50
CA GLY A 49 -2.29 -22.63 -4.36
C GLY A 49 -1.52 -22.11 -3.15
N MET A 50 -2.21 -21.53 -2.17
CA MET A 50 -1.65 -21.30 -0.85
C MET A 50 -1.63 -22.66 -0.12
N LYS A 51 -0.50 -23.37 -0.23
CA LYS A 51 -0.25 -24.65 0.45
C LYS A 51 1.02 -24.52 1.29
N THR A 52 0.97 -24.99 2.54
CA THR A 52 2.18 -25.21 3.34
C THR A 52 3.02 -26.34 2.73
N ARG A 53 4.30 -26.45 3.13
CA ARG A 53 5.20 -27.54 2.66
C ARG A 53 4.66 -28.95 2.92
N ARG A 54 3.66 -29.09 3.81
CA ARG A 54 3.04 -30.36 4.20
C ARG A 54 1.73 -30.67 3.46
N GLY A 55 1.19 -29.74 2.66
CA GLY A 55 0.01 -29.98 1.83
C GLY A 55 -1.35 -29.86 2.53
N ASP A 56 -1.36 -29.53 3.83
CA ASP A 56 -2.57 -29.36 4.65
C ASP A 56 -3.19 -27.96 4.56
N VAL A 57 -4.38 -27.83 5.17
CA VAL A 57 -5.07 -26.58 5.48
C VAL A 57 -4.04 -25.54 5.94
N THR A 58 -3.94 -24.45 5.19
CA THR A 58 -2.93 -23.44 5.44
C THR A 58 -3.48 -22.42 6.44
N PHE A 59 -3.01 -22.50 7.69
CA PHE A 59 -3.38 -21.53 8.72
C PHE A 59 -2.71 -20.19 8.39
N LEU A 60 -3.41 -19.09 8.70
CA LEU A 60 -2.85 -17.75 8.52
C LEU A 60 -1.56 -17.57 9.34
N GLU A 61 -1.49 -18.17 10.53
CA GLU A 61 -0.29 -18.16 11.36
C GLU A 61 0.92 -18.79 10.65
N ASP A 62 0.76 -19.93 9.98
CA ASP A 62 1.83 -20.56 9.20
C ASP A 62 2.29 -19.67 8.04
N VAL A 63 1.35 -18.96 7.41
CA VAL A 63 1.64 -18.00 6.34
C VAL A 63 2.46 -16.84 6.89
N LEU A 64 2.06 -16.26 8.03
CA LEU A 64 2.78 -15.16 8.67
C LEU A 64 4.20 -15.57 9.12
N ASN A 65 4.34 -16.78 9.68
CA ASN A 65 5.63 -17.33 10.08
C ASN A 65 6.55 -17.56 8.86
N GLU A 66 6.03 -18.14 7.77
CA GLU A 66 6.79 -18.32 6.53
C GLU A 66 7.16 -16.98 5.89
N ILE A 67 6.27 -15.98 6.00
CA ILE A 67 6.53 -14.62 5.52
C ILE A 67 7.73 -14.01 6.27
N GLN A 68 7.71 -14.05 7.60
CA GLN A 68 8.78 -13.50 8.42
C GLN A 68 10.11 -14.20 8.13
N LEU A 69 10.09 -15.54 8.04
CA LEU A 69 11.28 -16.34 7.75
C LEU A 69 11.91 -15.98 6.40
N ARG A 70 11.11 -15.92 5.33
CA ARG A 70 11.59 -15.57 3.98
C ARG A 70 12.08 -14.14 3.89
N MET A 71 11.40 -13.20 4.56
CA MET A 71 11.82 -11.81 4.60
C MET A 71 13.15 -11.65 5.33
N LEU A 72 13.36 -12.32 6.46
CA LEU A 72 14.65 -12.32 7.16
C LEU A 72 15.77 -12.86 6.26
N GLN A 73 15.53 -13.94 5.52
CA GLN A 73 16.51 -14.49 4.57
C GLN A 73 16.83 -13.49 3.44
N ASN A 74 15.79 -12.86 2.88
CA ASN A 74 15.96 -11.84 1.85
C ASN A 74 16.76 -10.64 2.36
N MET A 75 16.45 -10.14 3.56
CA MET A 75 17.15 -9.02 4.18
C MET A 75 18.61 -9.38 4.49
N ALA A 76 18.89 -10.60 4.96
CA ALA A 76 20.26 -11.07 5.20
C ALA A 76 21.09 -11.22 3.92
N SER A 77 20.44 -11.54 2.78
CA SER A 77 21.12 -11.66 1.48
C SER A 77 21.50 -10.30 0.87
N VAL A 78 20.83 -9.23 1.28
CA VAL A 78 21.09 -7.87 0.80
C VAL A 78 22.13 -7.23 1.73
N LYS A 79 23.28 -6.84 1.19
CA LYS A 79 24.27 -6.07 1.95
C LYS A 79 23.70 -4.69 2.28
N THR A 80 23.20 -4.51 3.49
CA THR A 80 22.77 -3.20 4.02
C THR A 80 23.87 -2.59 4.88
N THR A 81 23.98 -1.27 4.86
CA THR A 81 24.94 -0.51 5.69
C THR A 81 24.34 -0.07 7.02
N LYS A 82 23.06 -0.38 7.26
CA LYS A 82 22.29 0.08 8.42
C LYS A 82 21.92 -1.11 9.30
N GLU A 83 22.30 -1.04 10.57
CA GLU A 83 21.82 -1.96 11.59
C GLU A 83 20.35 -1.67 11.88
N LEU A 84 19.56 -2.73 11.92
CA LEU A 84 18.17 -2.69 12.33
C LEU A 84 18.10 -3.06 13.81
N GLU A 85 17.44 -2.22 14.60
CA GLU A 85 17.23 -2.49 16.03
C GLU A 85 16.41 -3.76 16.24
N ASN A 86 15.41 -3.99 15.39
CA ASN A 86 14.59 -5.22 15.40
C ASN A 86 14.37 -5.75 13.97
N PRO A 87 15.27 -6.62 13.47
CA PRO A 87 15.14 -7.22 12.14
C PRO A 87 13.88 -8.08 11.99
N GLN A 88 13.44 -8.76 13.06
CA GLN A 88 12.27 -9.65 13.03
C GLN A 88 10.96 -8.88 12.82
N GLU A 89 10.77 -7.80 13.57
CA GLU A 89 9.60 -6.94 13.43
C GLU A 89 9.59 -6.22 12.07
N THR A 90 10.76 -5.80 11.58
CA THR A 90 10.86 -5.17 10.26
C THR A 90 10.52 -6.17 9.15
N ALA A 91 11.04 -7.39 9.23
CA ALA A 91 10.75 -8.46 8.28
C ALA A 91 9.25 -8.81 8.25
N GLU A 92 8.60 -8.86 9.42
CA GLU A 92 7.16 -9.07 9.54
C GLU A 92 6.36 -7.95 8.86
N LYS A 93 6.64 -6.68 9.19
CA LYS A 93 5.95 -5.52 8.60
C LYS A 93 6.09 -5.46 7.08
N VAL A 94 7.31 -5.68 6.58
CA VAL A 94 7.57 -5.67 5.14
C VAL A 94 6.89 -6.85 4.46
N GLY A 95 6.94 -8.02 5.08
CA GLY A 95 6.32 -9.23 4.55
C GLY A 95 4.79 -9.14 4.49
N LEU A 96 4.16 -8.56 5.52
CA LEU A 96 2.73 -8.28 5.53
C LEU A 96 2.36 -7.26 4.44
N ALA A 97 3.15 -6.21 4.27
CA ALA A 97 2.97 -5.27 3.18
C ALA A 97 3.02 -5.95 1.81
N ALA A 98 3.97 -6.88 1.62
CA ALA A 98 4.08 -7.66 0.40
C ALA A 98 2.83 -8.49 0.11
N LEU A 99 2.27 -9.14 1.13
CA LEU A 99 1.04 -9.92 1.02
C LEU A 99 -0.17 -9.04 0.68
N ILE A 100 -0.38 -7.94 1.42
CA ILE A 100 -1.51 -7.03 1.23
C ILE A 100 -1.47 -6.40 -0.17
N ILE A 101 -0.31 -5.93 -0.61
CA ILE A 101 -0.17 -5.35 -1.96
C ILE A 101 -0.42 -6.41 -3.04
N GLN A 102 0.04 -7.66 -2.84
CA GLN A 102 -0.22 -8.73 -3.79
C GLN A 102 -1.72 -9.03 -3.93
N ASP A 103 -2.45 -9.07 -2.82
CA ASP A 103 -3.89 -9.34 -2.80
C ASP A 103 -4.69 -8.17 -3.42
N PHE A 104 -4.37 -6.94 -3.02
CA PHE A 104 -5.09 -5.74 -3.46
C PHE A 104 -4.71 -5.21 -4.84
N ARG A 105 -3.70 -5.77 -5.51
CA ARG A 105 -3.30 -5.34 -6.87
C ARG A 105 -4.36 -5.68 -7.92
N GLY A 106 -5.10 -6.78 -7.71
CA GLY A 106 -6.12 -7.28 -8.63
C GLY A 106 -7.48 -6.62 -8.45
N LEU A 107 -8.46 -7.03 -9.26
CA LEU A 107 -9.86 -6.83 -8.91
C LEU A 107 -10.22 -7.75 -7.76
N LEU A 108 -10.94 -7.26 -6.75
CA LEU A 108 -11.34 -8.10 -5.62
C LEU A 108 -12.07 -9.38 -6.06
N LEU A 109 -12.92 -9.31 -7.08
CA LEU A 109 -13.71 -10.45 -7.58
C LEU A 109 -12.86 -11.55 -8.27
N SER A 110 -11.63 -11.23 -8.68
CA SER A 110 -10.79 -12.15 -9.43
C SER A 110 -10.15 -13.20 -8.52
N ASP A 111 -10.14 -14.46 -8.98
CA ASP A 111 -9.28 -15.47 -8.37
C ASP A 111 -7.83 -15.21 -8.76
N TYR A 112 -6.90 -15.60 -7.90
CA TYR A 112 -5.49 -15.57 -8.27
C TYR A 112 -4.70 -16.74 -7.69
N GLN A 113 -3.68 -17.14 -8.43
CA GLN A 113 -2.71 -18.14 -8.01
C GLN A 113 -1.64 -17.47 -7.15
N PHE A 114 -1.55 -17.88 -5.90
CA PHE A 114 -0.53 -17.40 -4.97
C PHE A 114 0.85 -17.93 -5.36
N SER A 115 1.86 -17.06 -5.26
CA SER A 115 3.25 -17.39 -5.55
C SER A 115 4.16 -16.64 -4.59
N TRP A 116 4.85 -17.40 -3.74
CA TRP A 116 5.82 -16.86 -2.80
C TRP A 116 6.91 -16.03 -3.50
N ASP A 117 7.39 -16.51 -4.64
CA ASP A 117 8.46 -15.84 -5.40
C ASP A 117 8.01 -14.49 -5.95
N ARG A 118 6.73 -14.34 -6.31
CA ARG A 118 6.19 -13.06 -6.77
C ARG A 118 5.99 -12.06 -5.64
N VAL A 119 5.52 -12.53 -4.48
CA VAL A 119 5.25 -11.67 -3.30
C VAL A 119 6.53 -10.99 -2.81
N PHE A 120 7.63 -11.74 -2.74
CA PHE A 120 8.87 -11.26 -2.14
C PHE A 120 9.89 -10.67 -3.12
N GLN A 121 9.49 -10.44 -4.37
CA GLN A 121 10.35 -9.75 -5.32
C GLN A 121 10.67 -8.34 -4.82
N SER A 122 11.96 -8.04 -4.67
CA SER A 122 12.46 -6.73 -4.27
C SER A 122 12.37 -5.68 -5.39
N ARG A 123 12.15 -6.12 -6.64
CA ARG A 123 11.98 -5.28 -7.81
C ARG A 123 10.59 -5.46 -8.41
N GLY A 124 10.03 -4.37 -8.92
CA GLY A 124 8.72 -4.36 -9.56
C GLY A 124 7.62 -3.90 -8.61
N ASP A 125 6.39 -4.22 -8.99
CA ASP A 125 5.18 -3.73 -8.36
C ASP A 125 4.79 -4.57 -7.13
N THR A 126 5.61 -4.48 -6.08
CA THR A 126 5.46 -5.27 -4.84
C THR A 126 5.40 -4.40 -3.58
N GLY A 127 4.86 -4.95 -2.50
CA GLY A 127 4.86 -4.27 -1.20
C GLY A 127 6.26 -4.09 -0.60
N VAL A 128 7.21 -4.97 -0.97
CA VAL A 128 8.63 -4.81 -0.61
C VAL A 128 9.21 -3.54 -1.24
N PHE A 129 8.94 -3.30 -2.53
CA PHE A 129 9.40 -2.09 -3.22
C PHE A 129 8.78 -0.82 -2.64
N LEU A 130 7.49 -0.86 -2.29
CA LEU A 130 6.78 0.23 -1.64
C LEU A 130 7.41 0.60 -0.27
N GLN A 131 7.65 -0.40 0.58
CA GLN A 131 8.29 -0.21 1.88
C GLN A 131 9.73 0.31 1.77
N TYR A 132 10.51 -0.27 0.85
CA TYR A 132 11.86 0.18 0.57
C TYR A 132 11.90 1.65 0.15
N THR A 133 10.97 2.07 -0.73
CA THR A 133 10.88 3.46 -1.18
C THR A 133 10.57 4.39 -0.01
N HIS A 134 9.60 4.04 0.84
CA HIS A 134 9.29 4.82 2.05
C HIS A 134 10.48 4.94 3.01
N ALA A 135 11.14 3.82 3.35
CA ALA A 135 12.31 3.80 4.23
C ALA A 135 13.49 4.61 3.68
N ARG A 136 13.68 4.60 2.36
CA ARG A 136 14.71 5.40 1.69
C ARG A 136 14.42 6.89 1.77
N LEU A 137 13.17 7.31 1.57
CA LEU A 137 12.78 8.72 1.72
C LEU A 137 12.88 9.18 3.18
N HIS A 138 12.55 8.31 4.13
CA HIS A 138 12.76 8.59 5.55
C HIS A 138 14.25 8.79 5.86
N SER A 139 15.11 7.92 5.35
CA SER A 139 16.57 8.04 5.49
C SER A 139 17.13 9.32 4.88
N LEU A 140 16.55 9.77 3.76
CA LEU A 140 16.92 11.03 3.10
C LEU A 140 16.62 12.23 4.00
N GLU A 141 15.44 12.22 4.65
CA GLU A 141 15.03 13.24 5.63
C GLU A 141 15.90 13.20 6.88
N GLU A 142 16.24 12.02 7.43
CA GLU A 142 17.19 11.92 8.55
C GLU A 142 18.57 12.51 8.21
N THR A 143 19.02 12.35 6.96
CA THR A 143 20.37 12.78 6.54
C THR A 143 20.45 14.27 6.23
N PHE A 144 19.40 14.84 5.63
CA PHE A 144 19.42 16.20 5.09
C PHE A 144 18.37 17.12 5.75
N GLY A 145 17.50 16.64 6.63
CA GLY A 145 16.39 17.41 7.21
C GLY A 145 16.79 18.48 8.21
N CYS A 146 17.97 18.35 8.82
CA CYS A 146 18.45 19.33 9.78
C CYS A 146 18.85 20.64 9.07
N GLY A 147 18.13 21.74 9.36
CA GLY A 147 18.51 23.10 8.95
C GLY A 147 17.70 23.71 7.81
N TYR A 148 16.70 23.03 7.26
CA TYR A 148 15.76 23.64 6.32
C TYR A 148 14.51 24.14 7.05
N LEU A 149 14.14 25.40 6.78
CA LEU A 149 12.89 26.00 7.26
C LEU A 149 11.69 25.35 6.54
N ASP A 150 10.52 25.33 7.18
CA ASP A 150 9.26 24.86 6.54
C ASP A 150 8.83 25.75 5.36
N ASP A 151 9.45 26.93 5.21
CA ASP A 151 9.27 27.82 4.06
C ASP A 151 10.34 27.55 3.00
N PHE A 152 9.89 27.20 1.79
CA PHE A 152 10.75 26.91 0.65
C PHE A 152 10.14 27.46 -0.64
N ASN A 153 11.00 27.91 -1.55
CA ASN A 153 10.55 28.45 -2.82
C ASN A 153 10.23 27.32 -3.82
N THR A 154 8.96 27.16 -4.16
CA THR A 154 8.47 26.19 -5.15
C THR A 154 8.96 26.46 -6.56
N ALA A 155 9.46 27.67 -6.86
CA ALA A 155 10.08 28.00 -8.14
C ALA A 155 11.35 27.16 -8.42
N TYR A 156 11.92 26.49 -7.42
CA TYR A 156 13.05 25.56 -7.59
C TYR A 156 12.63 24.13 -7.96
N LEU A 157 11.33 23.85 -8.15
CA LEU A 157 10.80 22.54 -8.52
C LEU A 157 10.28 22.51 -9.97
N GLN A 158 11.09 23.00 -10.91
CA GLN A 158 10.72 23.10 -12.34
C GLN A 158 11.21 21.92 -13.17
N GLU A 159 12.02 21.03 -12.58
CA GLU A 159 12.52 19.87 -13.31
C GLU A 159 11.37 18.93 -13.69
N PRO A 160 11.44 18.25 -14.85
CA PRO A 160 10.36 17.37 -15.31
C PRO A 160 9.96 16.31 -14.28
N GLN A 161 10.93 15.76 -13.54
CA GLN A 161 10.70 14.78 -12.47
C GLN A 161 9.97 15.39 -11.28
N SER A 162 10.31 16.63 -10.89
CA SER A 162 9.64 17.38 -9.83
C SER A 162 8.19 17.63 -10.20
N VAL A 163 7.94 18.14 -11.41
CA VAL A 163 6.61 18.43 -11.94
C VAL A 163 5.76 17.15 -12.03
N SER A 164 6.33 16.05 -12.52
CA SER A 164 5.61 14.78 -12.63
C SER A 164 5.19 14.23 -11.26
N ILE A 165 6.02 14.36 -10.22
CA ILE A 165 5.66 13.99 -8.85
C ILE A 165 4.54 14.89 -8.34
N LEU A 166 4.67 16.20 -8.49
CA LEU A 166 3.65 17.16 -8.03
C LEU A 166 2.28 16.89 -8.67
N GLN A 167 2.25 16.69 -9.99
CA GLN A 167 1.03 16.32 -10.72
C GLN A 167 0.42 15.02 -10.20
N HIS A 168 1.24 14.02 -9.87
CA HIS A 168 0.74 12.77 -9.31
C HIS A 168 0.20 12.96 -7.89
N LEU A 169 0.90 13.72 -7.03
CA LEU A 169 0.45 14.04 -5.66
C LEU A 169 -0.91 14.73 -5.63
N LEU A 170 -1.18 15.64 -6.58
CA LEU A 170 -2.44 16.37 -6.71
C LEU A 170 -3.65 15.47 -7.03
N ARG A 171 -3.43 14.19 -7.39
CA ARG A 171 -4.50 13.24 -7.74
C ARG A 171 -4.85 12.29 -6.61
N PHE A 172 -4.24 12.45 -5.43
CA PHE A 172 -4.45 11.48 -4.35
C PHE A 172 -5.91 11.43 -3.90
N ASP A 173 -6.55 12.59 -3.75
CA ASP A 173 -7.97 12.73 -3.39
C ASP A 173 -8.91 12.11 -4.44
N GLU A 174 -8.65 12.33 -5.73
CA GLU A 174 -9.36 11.69 -6.84
C GLU A 174 -9.31 10.15 -6.70
N VAL A 175 -8.14 9.60 -6.41
CA VAL A 175 -7.94 8.16 -6.23
C VAL A 175 -8.66 7.63 -5.00
N LEU A 176 -8.63 8.35 -3.88
CA LEU A 176 -9.36 7.99 -2.66
C LEU A 176 -10.87 7.97 -2.91
N TYR A 177 -11.39 9.02 -3.55
CA TYR A 177 -12.80 9.11 -3.90
C TYR A 177 -13.21 7.95 -4.82
N ARG A 178 -12.44 7.71 -5.89
CA ARG A 178 -12.70 6.58 -6.79
C ARG A 178 -12.64 5.23 -6.09
N SER A 179 -11.69 5.01 -5.19
CA SER A 179 -11.58 3.78 -4.39
C SER A 179 -12.80 3.57 -3.50
N SER A 180 -13.34 4.65 -2.91
CA SER A 180 -14.57 4.59 -2.10
C SER A 180 -15.83 4.30 -2.93
N GLN A 181 -15.94 4.87 -4.14
CA GLN A 181 -17.09 4.64 -5.03
C GLN A 181 -17.10 3.21 -5.59
N ASP A 182 -15.95 2.73 -6.06
CA ASP A 182 -15.82 1.40 -6.65
C ASP A 182 -15.69 0.29 -5.58
N LEU A 183 -15.42 0.67 -4.32
CA LEU A 183 -15.02 -0.24 -3.24
C LEU A 183 -13.86 -1.15 -3.64
N GLN A 184 -12.85 -0.58 -4.31
CA GLN A 184 -11.68 -1.29 -4.84
C GLN A 184 -10.37 -0.70 -4.30
N PRO A 185 -9.58 -1.44 -3.50
CA PRO A 185 -8.29 -0.97 -2.99
C PRO A 185 -7.21 -0.86 -4.07
N ARG A 186 -7.37 -1.56 -5.21
CA ARG A 186 -6.41 -1.57 -6.32
C ARG A 186 -6.06 -0.20 -6.86
N HIS A 187 -6.99 0.75 -6.78
CA HIS A 187 -6.79 2.13 -7.24
C HIS A 187 -5.71 2.81 -6.39
N ILE A 188 -5.78 2.63 -5.08
CA ILE A 188 -4.77 3.12 -4.12
C ILE A 188 -3.44 2.41 -4.36
N VAL A 189 -3.46 1.08 -4.53
CA VAL A 189 -2.23 0.29 -4.80
C VAL A 189 -1.51 0.79 -6.06
N SER A 190 -2.23 0.92 -7.18
CA SER A 190 -1.67 1.40 -8.44
C SER A 190 -1.11 2.82 -8.32
N TYR A 191 -1.81 3.69 -7.61
CA TYR A 191 -1.35 5.04 -7.32
C TYR A 191 -0.05 5.06 -6.52
N LEU A 192 0.04 4.28 -5.44
CA LEU A 192 1.21 4.23 -4.55
C LEU A 192 2.44 3.63 -5.23
N LEU A 193 2.24 2.60 -6.06
CA LEU A 193 3.32 2.00 -6.85
C LEU A 193 3.84 2.99 -7.90
N THR A 194 2.95 3.69 -8.60
CA THR A 194 3.33 4.73 -9.56
C THR A 194 4.10 5.86 -8.86
N LEU A 195 3.61 6.32 -7.70
CA LEU A 195 4.30 7.34 -6.90
C LEU A 195 5.69 6.86 -6.46
N SER A 196 5.82 5.59 -6.07
CA SER A 196 7.11 4.99 -5.70
C SER A 196 8.10 4.97 -6.87
N HIS A 197 7.65 4.62 -8.08
CA HIS A 197 8.48 4.65 -9.29
C HIS A 197 8.93 6.07 -9.64
N LEU A 198 8.02 7.04 -9.58
CA LEU A 198 8.34 8.46 -9.81
C LEU A 198 9.37 8.96 -8.78
N ALA A 199 9.19 8.64 -7.51
CA ALA A 199 10.13 8.99 -6.44
C ALA A 199 11.51 8.35 -6.64
N ALA A 200 11.55 7.07 -7.01
CA ALA A 200 12.80 6.36 -7.29
C ALA A 200 13.55 6.95 -8.49
N ALA A 201 12.83 7.37 -9.54
CA ALA A 201 13.41 8.05 -10.70
C ALA A 201 13.92 9.46 -10.35
N ALA A 202 13.13 10.24 -9.60
CA ALA A 202 13.51 11.56 -9.15
C ALA A 202 14.72 11.52 -8.21
N HIS A 203 14.80 10.57 -7.28
CA HIS A 203 15.95 10.43 -6.38
C HIS A 203 17.28 10.21 -7.14
N LYS A 204 17.26 9.58 -8.32
CA LYS A 204 18.48 9.38 -9.11
C LYS A 204 18.99 10.66 -9.79
N THR A 205 18.11 11.62 -10.02
CA THR A 205 18.37 12.81 -10.86
C THR A 205 18.40 14.09 -10.04
N LEU A 206 17.50 14.22 -9.06
CA LEU A 206 17.37 15.36 -8.16
C LEU A 206 18.30 15.20 -6.96
N HIS A 207 19.57 15.57 -7.13
CA HIS A 207 20.56 15.49 -6.05
C HIS A 207 20.30 16.52 -4.94
N ILE A 208 20.38 16.12 -3.67
CA ILE A 208 20.24 17.04 -2.53
C ILE A 208 21.62 17.52 -2.04
N LYS A 209 22.55 16.59 -1.80
CA LYS A 209 23.87 16.86 -1.20
C LYS A 209 24.73 17.88 -1.96
N SER A 210 24.60 17.94 -3.29
CA SER A 210 25.45 18.78 -4.16
C SER A 210 24.71 19.99 -4.73
N SER A 211 23.53 20.31 -4.20
CA SER A 211 22.69 21.41 -4.71
C SER A 211 22.78 22.64 -3.82
N PRO A 212 22.49 23.85 -4.35
CA PRO A 212 22.34 25.04 -3.54
C PRO A 212 21.31 24.83 -2.42
N PRO A 213 21.47 25.43 -1.23
CA PRO A 213 20.59 25.19 -0.08
C PRO A 213 19.09 25.38 -0.41
N GLU A 214 18.74 26.41 -1.17
CA GLU A 214 17.34 26.68 -1.51
C GLU A 214 16.72 25.58 -2.40
N VAL A 215 17.50 25.08 -3.37
CA VAL A 215 17.09 23.97 -4.25
C VAL A 215 17.04 22.65 -3.48
N ALA A 216 18.04 22.40 -2.62
CA ALA A 216 18.10 21.23 -1.77
C ALA A 216 16.90 21.19 -0.80
N GLY A 217 16.56 22.32 -0.20
CA GLY A 217 15.40 22.49 0.68
C GLY A 217 14.08 22.21 -0.05
N ALA A 218 13.88 22.78 -1.24
CA ALA A 218 12.67 22.55 -2.03
C ALA A 218 12.51 21.07 -2.44
N ARG A 219 13.58 20.44 -2.93
CA ARG A 219 13.58 19.01 -3.29
C ARG A 219 13.33 18.11 -2.08
N LEU A 220 13.89 18.46 -0.92
CA LEU A 220 13.67 17.70 0.31
C LEU A 220 12.20 17.76 0.75
N HIS A 221 11.57 18.93 0.67
CA HIS A 221 10.14 19.08 0.96
C HIS A 221 9.26 18.29 -0.02
N LEU A 222 9.62 18.24 -1.31
CA LEU A 222 8.96 17.38 -2.27
C LEU A 222 9.03 15.91 -1.85
N PHE A 223 10.23 15.40 -1.51
CA PHE A 223 10.39 14.02 -1.05
C PHE A 223 9.68 13.74 0.29
N ARG A 224 9.61 14.72 1.20
CA ARG A 224 8.86 14.64 2.45
C ARG A 224 7.35 14.52 2.19
N ALA A 225 6.82 15.31 1.25
CA ALA A 225 5.42 15.21 0.83
C ALA A 225 5.11 13.83 0.22
N VAL A 226 5.99 13.33 -0.66
CA VAL A 226 5.88 11.97 -1.21
C VAL A 226 5.86 10.92 -0.10
N ARG A 227 6.80 10.98 0.84
CA ARG A 227 6.87 10.05 1.96
C ARG A 227 5.59 10.06 2.79
N SER A 228 5.05 11.24 3.08
CA SER A 228 3.80 11.41 3.83
C SER A 228 2.61 10.76 3.10
N VAL A 229 2.46 11.01 1.80
CA VAL A 229 1.39 10.42 0.99
C VAL A 229 1.54 8.89 0.89
N LEU A 230 2.77 8.39 0.71
CA LEU A 230 3.03 6.94 0.74
C LEU A 230 2.64 6.33 2.09
N ALA A 231 2.99 6.98 3.20
CA ALA A 231 2.64 6.52 4.55
C ALA A 231 1.11 6.52 4.77
N ASN A 232 0.41 7.57 4.34
CA ASN A 232 -1.03 7.68 4.47
C ASN A 232 -1.76 6.62 3.65
N GLY A 233 -1.36 6.42 2.39
CA GLY A 233 -1.95 5.39 1.54
C GLY A 233 -1.67 3.97 2.05
N MET A 234 -0.45 3.70 2.54
CA MET A 234 -0.13 2.41 3.16
C MET A 234 -1.01 2.15 4.39
N LYS A 235 -1.13 3.12 5.30
CA LYS A 235 -1.98 3.00 6.49
C LYS A 235 -3.45 2.76 6.14
N LEU A 236 -3.95 3.40 5.08
CA LEU A 236 -5.32 3.18 4.60
C LEU A 236 -5.54 1.75 4.11
N LEU A 237 -4.51 1.11 3.55
CA LEU A 237 -4.52 -0.31 3.16
C LEU A 237 -4.27 -1.28 4.33
N GLY A 238 -4.10 -0.77 5.56
CA GLY A 238 -3.74 -1.59 6.73
C GLY A 238 -2.26 -1.97 6.80
N ILE A 239 -1.39 -1.32 6.03
CA ILE A 239 0.05 -1.56 6.01
C ILE A 239 0.75 -0.60 6.96
N THR A 240 1.66 -1.12 7.78
CA THR A 240 2.51 -0.31 8.67
C THR A 240 3.80 0.11 7.95
N PRO A 241 4.01 1.41 7.66
CA PRO A 241 5.23 1.87 7.00
C PRO A 241 6.46 1.69 7.88
N VAL A 242 7.56 1.18 7.31
CA VAL A 242 8.85 1.07 8.02
C VAL A 242 9.76 2.26 7.71
N CYS A 243 10.50 2.72 8.72
CA CYS A 243 11.43 3.85 8.58
C CYS A 243 12.83 3.43 8.13
N ARG A 244 13.21 2.18 8.40
CA ARG A 244 14.52 1.60 8.07
C ARG A 244 14.33 0.20 7.50
N MET A 245 15.15 -0.14 6.52
CA MET A 245 15.14 -1.42 5.82
C MET A 245 16.52 -1.74 5.25
#